data_AF-A0A917ZZT8-F1
#
_entry.id   AF-A0A917ZZT8-F1
#
_cell.length_a   1.000
_cell.length_b   1.000
_cell.length_c   1.000
_cell.angle_alpha   90.00
_cell.angle_beta   90.00
_cell.angle_gamma   90.00
#
_symmetry.space_group_name_H-M   'P 1'
#
loop_
_entity.id
_entity.type
_entity.pdbx_description
1 polymer ?
#
loop_
_entity_poly.entity_id
_entity_poly.type
_entity_poly.pdbx_seq_one_letter_code
_entity_poly.pdbx_strand_id
1 'polypeptide(L)'
;MASESDIQRRIGGATVLFIGVGQEPEEASNLDLILTLEDGSRWSATVLTMAAINDIWERWEMSGECFNGRYFNCPDLLLVREAGIDSICEVLENILATGGPVGDLVRLEDDDEIV
;
A
#
# COMPACT_ATOMS: atom_id res chain seq x y z
N MET A 1 15.15 9.56 -12.49
CA MET A 1 13.97 8.72 -12.26
C MET A 1 14.50 7.46 -11.62
N ALA A 2 14.07 7.18 -10.38
CA ALA A 2 14.41 5.90 -9.76
C ALA A 2 13.81 4.78 -10.62
N SER A 3 14.53 3.67 -10.78
CA SER A 3 13.98 2.49 -11.44
C SER A 3 12.94 1.86 -10.51
N GLU A 4 11.72 1.65 -11.01
CA GLU A 4 10.73 0.86 -10.27
C GLU A 4 11.33 -0.50 -9.93
N SER A 5 11.35 -0.81 -8.64
CA SER A 5 11.90 -2.07 -8.14
C SER A 5 11.03 -2.61 -7.02
N ASP A 6 10.90 -3.93 -7.00
CA ASP A 6 10.22 -4.61 -5.91
C ASP A 6 11.15 -4.69 -4.70
N ILE A 7 10.60 -4.43 -3.52
CA ILE A 7 11.35 -4.45 -2.26
C ILE A 7 10.67 -5.42 -1.31
N GLN A 8 11.43 -6.38 -0.78
CA GLN A 8 10.92 -7.34 0.19
C GLN A 8 11.44 -7.04 1.61
N ARG A 9 10.57 -7.21 2.61
CA ARG A 9 10.88 -7.13 4.04
C ARG A 9 10.26 -8.30 4.80
N ARG A 10 10.86 -8.68 5.92
CA ARG A 10 10.28 -9.64 6.88
C ARG A 10 9.99 -8.90 8.17
N ILE A 11 8.75 -8.98 8.65
CA ILE A 11 8.23 -8.27 9.82
C ILE A 11 7.32 -9.18 10.61
N GLY A 12 7.36 -9.18 11.95
CA GLY A 12 6.36 -9.86 12.79
C GLY A 12 5.96 -11.31 12.42
N GLY A 13 6.84 -12.10 11.78
CA GLY A 13 6.53 -13.44 11.25
C GLY A 13 6.02 -13.47 9.80
N ALA A 14 5.57 -12.35 9.24
CA ALA A 14 5.11 -12.20 7.87
C ALA A 14 6.20 -11.71 6.91
N THR A 15 5.93 -11.81 5.61
CA THR A 15 6.73 -11.21 4.53
C THR A 15 5.92 -10.13 3.84
N VAL A 16 6.50 -8.95 3.63
CA VAL A 16 5.91 -7.86 2.85
C VAL A 16 6.68 -7.72 1.55
N LEU A 17 5.97 -7.68 0.44
CA LEU A 17 6.47 -7.31 -0.88
C LEU A 17 5.89 -5.94 -1.24
N PHE A 18 6.74 -4.92 -1.31
CA PHE A 18 6.42 -3.61 -1.87
C PHE A 18 6.66 -3.68 -3.38
N ILE A 19 5.66 -3.33 -4.18
CA ILE A 19 5.65 -3.57 -5.63
C ILE A 19 5.95 -2.26 -6.35
N GLY A 20 6.81 -2.33 -7.38
CA GLY A 20 7.00 -1.23 -8.33
C GLY A 20 7.41 0.08 -7.69
N VAL A 21 8.25 0.05 -6.65
CA VAL A 21 8.62 1.24 -5.88
C VAL A 21 9.44 2.17 -6.77
N GLY A 22 8.79 3.23 -7.29
CA GLY A 22 9.39 4.25 -8.16
C GLY A 22 9.97 5.46 -7.43
N GLN A 23 10.01 5.41 -6.10
CA GLN A 23 10.58 6.44 -5.21
C GLN A 23 11.76 5.85 -4.43
N GLU A 24 12.61 6.69 -3.87
CA GLU A 24 13.61 6.22 -2.90
C GLU A 24 12.88 5.59 -1.69
N PRO A 25 13.39 4.48 -1.12
CA PRO A 25 12.72 3.75 -0.05
C PRO A 25 12.30 4.61 1.14
N GLU A 26 13.06 5.64 1.49
CA GLU A 26 12.82 6.55 2.61
C GLU A 26 11.75 7.62 2.30
N GLU A 27 11.43 7.83 1.02
CA GLU A 27 10.47 8.83 0.54
C GLU A 27 9.18 8.22 -0.01
N ALA A 28 9.15 6.88 -0.09
CA ALA A 28 8.05 6.13 -0.69
C ALA A 28 6.72 6.43 0.01
N SER A 29 5.79 7.02 -0.74
CA SER A 29 4.57 7.65 -0.21
C SER A 29 3.33 7.35 -1.05
N ASN A 30 3.50 6.64 -2.17
CA ASN A 30 2.48 6.08 -3.03
C ASN A 30 3.02 4.76 -3.60
N LEU A 31 2.58 3.62 -3.06
CA LEU A 31 3.04 2.30 -3.46
C LEU A 31 1.98 1.23 -3.18
N ASP A 32 2.16 0.06 -3.78
CA ASP A 32 1.36 -1.12 -3.48
C ASP A 32 2.17 -2.13 -2.68
N LEU A 33 1.49 -2.92 -1.83
CA LEU A 33 2.12 -4.02 -1.12
C LEU A 33 1.27 -5.27 -1.06
N ILE A 34 1.95 -6.41 -0.91
CA ILE A 34 1.37 -7.70 -0.54
C ILE A 34 2.01 -8.17 0.76
N LEU A 35 1.21 -8.36 1.80
CA LEU A 35 1.57 -9.01 3.05
C LEU A 35 1.20 -10.50 2.97
N THR A 36 2.18 -11.38 3.16
CA THR A 36 1.98 -12.83 3.25
C THR A 36 2.27 -13.30 4.68
N LEU A 37 1.26 -13.87 5.34
CA LEU A 37 1.39 -14.44 6.68
C LEU A 37 2.03 -15.84 6.64
N GLU A 38 2.42 -16.37 7.81
CA GLU A 38 3.04 -17.71 7.91
C GLU A 38 2.10 -18.84 7.49
N ASP A 39 0.79 -18.64 7.60
CA ASP A 39 -0.23 -19.58 7.14
C ASP A 39 -0.44 -19.55 5.62
N GLY A 40 0.29 -18.68 4.91
CA GLY A 40 0.20 -18.50 3.46
C GLY A 40 -0.90 -17.54 3.01
N SER A 41 -1.75 -17.04 3.90
CA SER A 41 -2.76 -16.04 3.54
C SER A 41 -2.11 -14.75 3.07
N ARG A 42 -2.69 -14.15 2.02
CA ARG A 42 -2.17 -12.95 1.35
C ARG A 42 -3.15 -11.79 1.48
N TRP A 43 -2.60 -10.61 1.64
CA TRP A 43 -3.34 -9.37 1.88
C TRP A 43 -2.70 -8.23 1.09
N SER A 44 -3.50 -7.40 0.43
CA SER A 44 -3.02 -6.23 -0.30
C SER A 44 -3.37 -4.93 0.40
N ALA A 45 -2.56 -3.91 0.11
CA ALA A 45 -2.97 -2.53 0.26
C ALA A 45 -2.22 -1.64 -0.74
N THR A 46 -2.91 -0.60 -1.21
CA THR A 46 -2.28 0.60 -1.74
C THR A 46 -2.00 1.54 -0.57
N VAL A 47 -0.73 1.89 -0.35
CA VAL A 47 -0.30 2.79 0.71
C VAL A 47 -0.12 4.19 0.17
N LEU A 48 -0.79 5.16 0.79
CA LEU A 48 -0.64 6.58 0.48
C LEU A 48 -0.39 7.39 1.74
N THR A 49 0.33 8.50 1.59
CA THR A 49 0.32 9.59 2.57
C THR A 49 -0.73 10.64 2.20
N MET A 50 -1.13 11.47 3.16
CA MET A 50 -1.98 12.65 2.86
C MET A 50 -1.32 13.62 1.87
N ALA A 51 0.01 13.76 1.89
CA ALA A 51 0.73 14.59 0.93
C ALA A 51 0.60 14.02 -0.49
N ALA A 52 0.78 12.70 -0.65
CA ALA A 52 0.60 12.04 -1.95
C ALA A 52 -0.84 12.16 -2.48
N ILE A 53 -1.85 12.10 -1.61
CA ILE A 53 -3.25 12.33 -2.01
C ILE A 53 -3.44 13.77 -2.54
N ASN A 54 -2.84 14.77 -1.91
CA ASN A 54 -2.93 16.16 -2.40
C ASN A 54 -2.27 16.29 -3.78
N ASP A 55 -1.09 15.72 -3.99
CA ASP A 55 -0.41 15.74 -5.30
C ASP A 55 -1.25 15.04 -6.38
N ILE A 56 -1.96 13.96 -6.01
CA ILE A 56 -2.92 13.28 -6.89
C ILE A 56 -4.10 14.19 -7.23
N TRP A 57 -4.68 14.87 -6.25
CA TRP A 57 -5.79 15.80 -6.49
C TRP A 57 -5.41 16.96 -7.40
N GLU A 58 -4.24 17.58 -7.20
CA GLU A 58 -3.76 18.66 -8.06
C GLU A 58 -3.61 18.19 -9.52
N ARG A 59 -3.06 16.98 -9.73
CA ARG A 59 -3.01 16.39 -11.08
C ARG A 59 -4.39 16.11 -11.65
N TRP A 60 -5.31 15.57 -10.85
CA TRP A 60 -6.66 15.22 -11.29
C TRP A 60 -7.55 16.43 -11.54
N GLU A 61 -7.33 17.54 -10.85
CA GLU A 61 -7.96 18.83 -11.16
C GLU A 61 -7.59 19.29 -12.58
N MET A 62 -6.33 19.08 -12.97
CA MET A 62 -5.84 19.43 -14.30
C MET A 62 -6.24 18.43 -15.39
N SER A 63 -6.27 17.12 -15.08
CA SER A 63 -6.58 16.07 -16.06
C SER A 63 -8.08 15.82 -16.24
N GLY A 64 -8.91 16.20 -15.26
CA GLY A 64 -10.34 15.93 -15.20
C GLY A 64 -10.70 14.55 -14.64
N GLU A 65 -9.71 13.74 -14.27
CA GLU A 65 -9.92 12.44 -13.64
C GLU A 65 -10.66 12.56 -12.30
N CYS A 66 -11.36 11.50 -11.90
CA CYS A 66 -12.10 11.42 -10.64
C CYS A 66 -12.98 12.66 -10.37
N PHE A 67 -13.69 13.10 -11.41
CA PHE A 67 -14.51 14.32 -11.41
C PHE A 67 -13.70 15.58 -10.99
N ASN A 68 -12.58 15.83 -11.68
CA ASN A 68 -11.62 16.89 -11.36
C ASN A 68 -11.09 16.78 -9.92
N GLY A 69 -10.74 15.57 -9.49
CA GLY A 69 -10.21 15.30 -8.15
C GLY A 69 -11.24 15.39 -7.01
N ARG A 70 -12.54 15.48 -7.29
CA ARG A 70 -13.57 15.62 -6.23
C ARG A 70 -13.77 14.39 -5.36
N TYR A 71 -13.25 13.24 -5.78
CA TYR A 71 -13.23 12.04 -4.97
C TYR A 71 -11.93 11.28 -5.19
N PHE A 72 -11.57 10.47 -4.20
CA PHE A 72 -10.54 9.45 -4.29
C PHE A 72 -11.19 8.13 -3.87
N ASN A 73 -11.03 7.08 -4.66
CA ASN A 73 -11.57 5.75 -4.35
C ASN A 73 -10.51 4.69 -4.65
N CYS A 74 -10.14 3.94 -3.62
CA CYS A 74 -9.21 2.83 -3.67
C CYS A 74 -9.69 1.81 -2.63
N PRO A 75 -10.20 0.63 -3.05
CA PRO A 75 -10.82 -0.33 -2.15
C PRO A 75 -9.88 -0.86 -1.05
N ASP A 76 -8.58 -0.93 -1.31
CA ASP A 76 -7.55 -1.42 -0.39
C ASP A 76 -6.60 -0.30 0.07
N LEU A 77 -7.12 0.92 0.24
CA LEU A 77 -6.33 2.05 0.71
C LEU A 77 -5.92 1.91 2.18
N LEU A 78 -4.60 1.89 2.43
CA LEU A 78 -4.01 2.13 3.73
C LEU A 78 -3.37 3.53 3.77
N LEU A 79 -4.06 4.48 4.41
CA LEU A 79 -3.56 5.85 4.57
C LEU A 79 -2.62 5.93 5.77
N VAL A 80 -1.34 6.18 5.51
CA VAL A 80 -0.30 6.37 6.53
C VAL A 80 0.06 7.85 6.69
N ARG A 81 0.60 8.21 7.85
CA ARG A 81 0.98 9.59 8.15
C ARG A 81 2.37 9.93 7.62
N GLU A 82 3.33 9.04 7.87
CA GLU A 82 4.72 9.19 7.46
C GLU A 82 5.02 8.37 6.20
N ALA A 83 5.85 8.92 5.32
CA ALA A 83 6.39 8.21 4.17
C ALA A 83 7.53 7.27 4.58
N GLY A 84 7.89 6.36 3.69
CA GLY A 84 9.06 5.51 3.78
C GLY A 84 8.73 4.07 4.17
N ILE A 85 9.44 3.13 3.55
CA ILE A 85 9.23 1.69 3.73
C ILE A 85 9.35 1.25 5.19
N ASP A 86 10.32 1.80 5.91
CA ASP A 86 10.53 1.43 7.31
C ASP A 86 9.36 1.92 8.20
N SER A 87 8.84 3.13 7.96
CA SER A 87 7.66 3.62 8.68
C SER A 87 6.41 2.79 8.38
N ILE A 88 6.22 2.40 7.11
CA ILE A 88 5.12 1.52 6.70
C ILE A 88 5.26 0.14 7.36
N CYS A 89 6.48 -0.38 7.49
CA CYS A 89 6.74 -1.63 8.21
C CYS A 89 6.31 -1.54 9.68
N GLU A 90 6.59 -0.44 10.38
CA GLU A 90 6.14 -0.24 11.77
C GLU A 90 4.61 -0.26 11.90
N VAL A 91 3.89 0.33 10.94
CA VAL A 91 2.42 0.28 10.88
C VAL A 91 1.93 -1.16 10.71
N LEU A 92 2.52 -1.91 9.77
CA LEU A 92 2.16 -3.31 9.53
C LEU A 92 2.47 -4.21 10.73
N GLU A 93 3.60 -3.99 11.41
CA GLU A 93 3.94 -4.68 12.65
C GLU A 93 2.90 -4.41 13.74
N ASN A 94 2.39 -3.19 13.85
CA ASN A 94 1.32 -2.86 14.78
C ASN A 94 0.01 -3.58 14.43
N ILE A 95 -0.38 -3.60 13.15
CA ILE A 95 -1.56 -4.34 12.66
C ILE A 95 -1.45 -5.83 13.05
N LEU A 96 -0.29 -6.45 12.76
CA LEU A 96 -0.03 -7.84 13.13
C LEU A 96 -0.12 -8.07 14.64
N ALA A 97 0.42 -7.16 15.45
CA ALA A 97 0.42 -7.28 16.91
C ALA A 97 -0.94 -7.05 17.57
N THR A 98 -1.88 -6.35 16.91
CA THR A 98 -3.15 -5.90 17.50
C THR A 98 -4.38 -6.71 17.07
N GLY A 99 -4.21 -7.69 16.18
CA GLY A 99 -5.32 -8.55 15.75
C GLY A 99 -5.16 -9.13 14.35
N GLY A 100 -4.15 -8.69 13.61
CA GLY A 100 -3.89 -9.12 12.24
C GLY A 100 -4.59 -8.20 11.21
N PRO A 101 -4.47 -8.54 9.92
CA PRO A 101 -4.79 -7.63 8.82
C PRO A 101 -6.29 -7.46 8.52
N VAL A 102 -7.18 -8.19 9.20
CA VAL A 102 -8.62 -8.16 8.92
C VAL A 102 -9.20 -6.78 9.25
N GLY A 103 -9.73 -6.11 8.23
CA GLY A 103 -10.37 -4.80 8.36
C GLY A 103 -9.45 -3.62 8.02
N ASP A 104 -8.13 -3.83 8.08
CA ASP A 104 -7.13 -2.82 7.70
C ASP A 104 -6.57 -3.07 6.28
N LEU A 105 -6.43 -4.34 5.88
CA LEU A 105 -5.98 -4.75 4.55
C LEU A 105 -7.06 -5.56 3.85
N VAL A 106 -6.97 -5.64 2.52
CA VAL A 106 -7.88 -6.45 1.71
C VAL A 106 -7.29 -7.83 1.52
N ARG A 107 -8.09 -8.87 1.82
CA ARG A 107 -7.66 -10.25 1.60
C ARG A 107 -7.59 -10.54 0.11
N LEU A 108 -6.47 -11.09 -0.34
CA LEU A 108 -6.37 -11.66 -1.68
C LEU A 108 -6.89 -13.09 -1.61
N GLU A 109 -7.90 -13.39 -2.41
CA GLU A 109 -8.32 -14.76 -2.64
C GLU A 109 -7.22 -15.45 -3.47
N ASP A 110 -7.06 -16.77 -3.29
CA ASP A 110 -6.34 -17.53 -4.29
C ASP A 110 -7.10 -17.39 -5.61
N ASP A 111 -6.39 -17.23 -6.74
CA ASP A 111 -7.02 -17.10 -8.06
C ASP A 111 -7.88 -18.34 -8.33
N ASP A 112 -9.12 -18.35 -7.85
CA ASP A 112 -10.17 -19.18 -8.39
C ASP A 112 -10.39 -18.63 -9.79
N GLU A 113 -9.94 -19.40 -10.79
CA GLU A 113 -10.18 -19.14 -12.21
C GLU A 113 -11.58 -18.54 -12.37
N ILE A 114 -11.64 -17.28 -12.82
CA ILE A 114 -12.91 -16.70 -13.27
C ILE A 114 -13.37 -17.57 -14.44
N VAL A 115 -14.37 -18.41 -14.16
CA VAL A 115 -15.05 -19.29 -15.13
C VAL A 115 -15.84 -18.45 -16.14
#